data_AF-A0A7R9MSX7-F1
#
_entry.id   AF-A0A7R9MSX7-F1
#
_cell.length_a   1.000
_cell.length_b   1.000
_cell.length_c   1.000
_cell.angle_alpha   90.00
_cell.angle_beta   90.00
_cell.angle_gamma   90.00
#
_symmetry.space_group_name_H-M   'P 1'
#
loop_
_entity.id
_entity.type
_entity.pdbx_description
1 polymer ?
#
loop_
_entity_poly.entity_id
_entity_poly.type
_entity_poly.pdbx_seq_one_letter_code
_entity_poly.pdbx_strand_id
1 'polypeptide(L)'
;MAGYERERTVDLSDLERDELSCSICQDLLNRPVVAQCCLQMFCKDCIHNWLDSSNTCPYDRKPLSVRELCRPPRLRSNEMFKVSETNNL
;
A
#
# COMPACT_ATOMS: atom_id res chain seq x y z
N MET A 1 -6.40 -36.33 -24.30
CA MET A 1 -7.24 -35.15 -24.05
C MET A 1 -6.33 -34.07 -23.48
N ALA A 2 -5.97 -33.08 -24.29
CA ALA A 2 -5.13 -31.96 -23.88
C ALA A 2 -6.03 -30.84 -23.34
N GLY A 3 -5.72 -30.35 -22.15
CA GLY A 3 -6.46 -29.28 -21.48
C GLY A 3 -5.58 -28.65 -20.42
N TYR A 4 -4.57 -27.90 -20.86
CA TYR A 4 -3.88 -26.95 -19.99
C TYR A 4 -4.46 -25.57 -20.29
N GLU A 5 -5.24 -25.05 -19.34
CA GLU A 5 -6.02 -23.84 -19.50
C GLU A 5 -5.23 -22.62 -18.97
N ARG A 6 -4.68 -21.85 -19.91
CA ARG A 6 -4.18 -20.47 -19.84
C ARG A 6 -3.27 -20.10 -18.67
N GLU A 7 -1.98 -19.98 -18.97
CA GLU A 7 -1.00 -19.17 -18.23
C GLU A 7 -1.55 -17.74 -18.06
N ARG A 8 -2.04 -17.44 -16.86
CA ARG A 8 -2.18 -16.05 -16.43
C ARG A 8 -0.74 -15.56 -16.24
N THR A 9 -0.21 -14.83 -17.20
CA THR A 9 1.01 -14.04 -17.01
C THR A 9 0.70 -13.06 -15.91
N VAL A 10 1.13 -13.37 -14.68
CA VAL A 10 1.06 -12.43 -13.57
C VAL A 10 2.10 -11.37 -13.90
N ASP A 11 1.64 -10.24 -14.39
CA ASP A 11 2.51 -9.11 -14.65
C ASP A 11 3.11 -8.68 -13.30
N LEU A 12 4.42 -8.92 -13.14
CA LEU A 12 5.13 -8.70 -11.88
C LEU A 12 5.09 -7.21 -11.46
N SER A 13 4.80 -6.29 -12.38
CA SER A 13 4.68 -4.86 -12.08
C SER A 13 3.36 -4.50 -11.38
N ASP A 14 2.35 -5.37 -11.44
CA ASP A 14 1.09 -5.20 -10.70
C ASP A 14 1.25 -5.53 -9.21
N LEU A 15 2.18 -6.44 -8.87
CA LEU A 15 2.43 -6.84 -7.48
C LEU A 15 3.12 -5.73 -6.67
N GLU A 16 3.92 -4.89 -7.32
CA GLU A 16 4.72 -3.85 -6.66
C GLU A 16 3.91 -2.56 -6.38
N ARG A 17 2.80 -2.32 -7.09
CA ARG A 17 1.99 -1.11 -6.88
C ARG A 17 1.08 -1.20 -5.65
N ASP A 18 0.56 -2.38 -5.34
CA ASP A 18 -0.34 -2.56 -4.21
C ASP A 18 0.36 -2.25 -2.88
N GLU A 19 1.66 -2.57 -2.77
CA GLU A 19 2.45 -2.37 -1.55
C GLU A 19 2.71 -0.88 -1.22
N LEU A 20 2.53 0.03 -2.17
CA LEU A 20 2.76 1.47 -1.97
C LEU A 20 1.49 2.31 -2.08
N SER A 21 0.33 1.65 -2.04
CA SER A 21 -0.98 2.28 -2.14
C SER A 21 -1.66 2.39 -0.77
N CYS A 22 -2.45 3.45 -0.56
CA CYS A 22 -3.27 3.59 0.63
C CYS A 22 -4.65 2.99 0.40
N SER A 23 -5.07 2.00 1.20
CA SER A 23 -6.40 1.38 1.05
C SER A 23 -7.60 2.29 1.36
N ILE A 24 -7.36 3.51 1.89
CA ILE A 24 -8.42 4.49 2.21
C ILE A 24 -8.70 5.39 0.99
N CYS A 25 -7.66 5.99 0.41
CA CYS A 25 -7.80 6.88 -0.75
C CYS A 25 -7.52 6.21 -2.09
N GLN A 26 -7.04 4.96 -2.09
CA GLN A 26 -6.66 4.16 -3.26
C GLN A 26 -5.59 4.84 -4.14
N ASP A 27 -4.76 5.69 -3.53
CA ASP A 27 -3.70 6.45 -4.20
C ASP A 27 -2.35 6.16 -3.53
N LEU A 28 -1.26 6.63 -4.14
CA LEU A 28 0.10 6.50 -3.62
C LEU A 28 0.20 7.08 -2.20
N LEU A 29 0.92 6.36 -1.35
CA LEU A 29 1.10 6.71 0.05
C LEU A 29 1.76 8.10 0.23
N ASN A 30 0.97 9.09 0.62
CA ASN A 30 1.47 10.41 1.01
C ASN A 30 1.71 10.46 2.53
N ARG A 31 2.97 10.69 2.93
CA ARG A 31 3.41 10.65 4.35
C ARG A 31 2.92 9.36 5.04
N PRO A 32 3.38 8.18 4.60
CA PRO A 32 2.90 6.91 5.11
C PRO A 32 3.10 6.81 6.63
N VAL A 33 2.10 6.22 7.29
CA VAL A 33 2.16 5.76 8.67
C VAL A 33 1.72 4.30 8.72
N VAL A 34 2.32 3.55 9.63
CA VAL A 34 2.11 2.12 9.83
C VAL A 34 1.24 1.92 11.07
N ALA A 35 0.13 1.19 10.91
CA ALA A 35 -0.70 0.78 12.04
C ALA A 35 -0.06 -0.39 12.78
N GLN A 36 0.18 -0.26 14.09
CA GLN A 36 0.84 -1.33 14.88
C GLN A 36 0.01 -2.62 14.99
N CYS A 37 -1.31 -2.57 14.78
CA CYS A 37 -2.19 -3.74 14.91
C CYS A 37 -2.01 -4.80 13.79
N CYS A 38 -1.63 -4.38 12.59
CA CYS A 38 -1.56 -5.22 11.40
C CYS A 38 -0.41 -4.89 10.44
N LEU A 39 0.41 -3.87 10.76
CA LEU A 39 1.53 -3.38 9.96
C LEU A 39 1.15 -2.81 8.59
N GLN A 40 -0.12 -2.43 8.41
CA GLN A 40 -0.59 -1.81 7.17
C GLN A 40 -0.24 -0.33 7.09
N MET A 41 0.02 0.13 5.87
CA MET A 41 0.47 1.48 5.56
C MET A 41 -0.70 2.33 5.06
N PHE A 42 -0.84 3.52 5.62
CA PHE A 42 -1.86 4.49 5.19
C PHE A 42 -1.28 5.89 5.08
N CYS A 43 -1.91 6.74 4.28
CA CYS A 43 -1.61 8.17 4.31
C CYS A 43 -1.94 8.73 5.70
N LYS A 44 -1.04 9.55 6.26
CA LYS A 44 -1.24 10.15 7.59
C LYS A 44 -2.62 10.80 7.71
N ASP A 45 -2.99 11.64 6.76
CA ASP A 45 -4.23 12.40 6.85
C ASP A 45 -5.46 11.48 6.70
N CYS A 46 -5.37 10.43 5.88
CA CYS A 46 -6.46 9.47 5.68
C CYS A 46 -6.76 8.65 6.95
N ILE A 47 -5.73 8.10 7.59
CA ILE A 47 -5.96 7.29 8.80
C ILE A 47 -6.36 8.16 9.99
N HIS A 48 -5.86 9.40 10.09
CA HIS A 48 -6.29 10.33 11.12
C HIS A 48 -7.78 10.67 10.97
N ASN A 49 -8.23 11.03 9.77
CA ASN A 49 -9.64 11.32 9.51
C ASN A 49 -10.56 10.11 9.75
N TRP A 50 -10.07 8.90 9.44
CA TRP A 50 -10.78 7.67 9.79
C TRP A 50 -10.94 7.51 11.30
N LEU A 51 -9.86 7.70 12.06
CA LEU A 51 -9.85 7.55 13.52
C LEU A 51 -10.69 8.61 14.25
N ASP A 52 -10.93 9.78 13.62
CA ASP A 52 -11.86 10.78 14.15
C ASP A 52 -13.32 10.28 14.17
N SER A 53 -13.68 9.37 13.27
CA SER A 53 -15.03 8.80 13.17
C SER A 53 -15.13 7.35 13.70
N SER A 54 -14.05 6.58 13.63
CA SER A 54 -14.03 5.15 13.93
C SER A 54 -12.69 4.76 14.54
N ASN A 55 -12.70 4.39 15.82
CA ASN A 55 -11.48 4.05 16.56
C ASN A 55 -11.00 2.61 16.28
N THR A 56 -11.06 2.19 15.01
CA THR A 56 -10.69 0.86 14.52
C THR A 56 -9.84 0.96 13.26
N CYS A 57 -9.05 -0.08 12.98
CA CYS A 57 -8.22 -0.13 11.77
C CYS A 57 -9.08 -0.40 10.52
N PRO A 58 -8.88 0.33 9.40
CA PRO A 58 -9.61 0.11 8.16
C PRO A 58 -9.42 -1.29 7.56
N TYR A 59 -8.28 -1.94 7.85
CA TYR A 59 -7.90 -3.21 7.24
C TYR A 59 -8.41 -4.43 8.02
N ASP A 60 -8.15 -4.50 9.34
CA ASP A 60 -8.49 -5.66 10.16
C ASP A 60 -9.57 -5.38 11.22
N ARG A 61 -10.11 -4.15 11.26
CA ARG A 61 -11.16 -3.69 12.19
C ARG A 61 -10.80 -3.85 13.68
N LYS A 62 -9.53 -4.07 14.00
CA LYS A 62 -9.08 -4.08 15.40
C LYS A 62 -9.11 -2.68 15.99
N PRO A 63 -9.27 -2.52 17.32
CA PRO A 63 -9.11 -1.22 17.97
C PRO A 63 -7.78 -0.59 17.59
N LEU A 64 -7.83 0.66 17.14
CA LEU A 64 -6.65 1.40 16.73
C LEU A 64 -6.83 2.85 17.15
N SER A 65 -5.79 3.44 17.73
CA SER A 65 -5.73 4.86 18.10
C SER A 65 -4.56 5.56 17.39
N VAL A 66 -4.61 6.89 17.35
CA VAL A 66 -3.56 7.71 16.71
C VAL A 66 -2.17 7.47 17.32
N ARG A 67 -2.12 7.07 18.60
CA ARG A 67 -0.86 6.76 19.31
C ARG A 67 -0.22 5.45 18.84
N GLU A 68 -1.02 4.58 18.24
CA GLU A 68 -0.59 3.28 17.72
C GLU A 68 -0.18 3.36 16.24
N LEU A 69 -0.04 4.58 15.70
CA LEU A 69 0.49 4.86 14.38
C LEU A 69 1.98 5.21 14.48
N CYS A 70 2.82 4.46 13.77
CA CYS A 70 4.25 4.69 13.70
C CYS A 70 4.65 5.21 12.32
N ARG A 71 5.71 6.03 12.24
CA ARG A 71 6.32 6.33 10.94
C ARG A 71 7.10 5.09 10.48
N PRO A 72 6.97 4.67 9.20
CA PRO A 72 7.79 3.58 8.69
C PRO A 72 9.28 3.96 8.81
N PRO A 73 10.16 3.00 9.06
CA PRO A 73 11.59 3.23 8.98
C PRO A 73 11.92 3.78 7.59
N ARG A 74 12.84 4.74 7.52
CA ARG A 74 13.27 5.30 6.23
C ARG A 74 14.00 4.21 5.46
N LEU A 75 13.29 3.55 4.56
CA LEU A 75 13.92 2.75 3.52
C LEU A 75 14.70 3.74 2.66
N ARG A 76 16.04 3.65 2.70
CA ARG A 76 16.85 4.33 1.71
C ARG A 76 16.51 3.64 0.40
N SER A 77 15.77 4.31 -0.46
CA SER A 77 15.55 3.88 -1.83
C SER A 77 16.92 3.84 -2.51
N ASN A 78 17.61 2.71 -2.41
CA ASN A 78 18.61 2.36 -3.39
C ASN A 78 17.83 1.75 -4.55
N GLU A 79 17.89 2.43 -5.68
CA GLU A 79 17.28 2.08 -6.97
C GLU A 79 15.87 2.64 -7.20
N MET A 80 15.85 3.59 -8.13
CA MET A 80 14.67 4.12 -8.77
C MET A 80 14.12 3.05 -9.69
N PHE A 81 12.81 2.80 -9.60
CA PHE A 81 12.03 2.23 -10.69
C PHE A 81 12.35 3.02 -11.97
N LYS A 82 13.21 2.47 -12.84
CA LYS A 82 13.32 2.95 -14.21
C LYS A 82 12.08 2.44 -14.94
N VAL A 83 10.98 3.18 -14.87
CA VAL A 83 9.98 3.13 -15.93
C VAL A 83 10.62 3.84 -17.12
N SER A 84 11.52 3.13 -17.81
CA SER A 84 12.02 3.59 -19.09
C SER A 84 10.86 3.54 -20.06
N GLU A 85 10.35 4.73 -20.37
CA GLU A 85 9.55 5.04 -21.55
C GLU A 85 10.02 4.19 -22.74
N THR A 86 9.20 3.25 -23.20
CA THR A 86 9.28 2.82 -24.60
C THR A 86 8.50 3.84 -25.43
N ASN A 87 9.05 5.04 -25.54
CA ASN A 87 8.86 5.86 -26.73
C ASN A 87 9.93 5.39 -27.73
N ASN A 88 9.54 4.59 -28.71
CA ASN A 88 10.27 4.55 -29.97
C ASN A 88 9.36 4.09 -31.11
N LEU A 89 9.03 5.08 -31.95
CA LEU A 89 8.83 5.07 -33.40
C LEU A 89 8.66 3.72 -34.10
#